data_AF-A0A317T302-F1
#
_entry.id   AF-A0A317T302-F1
#
_cell.length_a   1.000
_cell.length_b   1.000
_cell.length_c   1.000
_cell.angle_alpha   90.00
_cell.angle_beta   90.00
_cell.angle_gamma   90.00
#
_symmetry.space_group_name_H-M   'P 1'
#
loop_
_entity.id
_entity.type
_entity.pdbx_description
1 polymer ?
#
loop_
_entity_poly.entity_id
_entity_poly.type
_entity_poly.pdbx_seq_one_letter_code
_entity_poly.pdbx_strand_id
1 'polypeptide(L)'
;MKIRLWARWIARIAGIAIVVLFLPFYFGYGNPLPFLNPDYTVHDNAWLTAFPFVFIGLILAWRYPRIGGYMVVLAILAAQTVTFFSGYGLVIPMIIPLLVGFLFVASEMGKA
;
A
#
# COMPACT_ATOMS: atom_id res chain seq x y z
N MET A 1 -9.03 25.54 -1.32
CA MET A 1 -9.32 24.82 -2.59
C MET A 1 -8.06 24.28 -3.29
N LYS A 2 -7.00 25.08 -3.47
CA LYS A 2 -5.76 24.65 -4.17
C LYS A 2 -5.02 23.48 -3.49
N ILE A 3 -4.90 23.47 -2.17
CA ILE A 3 -4.07 22.48 -1.45
C ILE A 3 -4.56 21.02 -1.60
N ARG A 4 -5.88 20.81 -1.67
CA ARG A 4 -6.48 19.48 -1.88
C ARG A 4 -6.25 18.97 -3.30
N LEU A 5 -6.24 19.87 -4.28
CA LEU A 5 -5.94 19.55 -5.66
C LEU A 5 -4.47 19.12 -5.79
N TRP A 6 -3.55 19.86 -5.16
CA TRP A 6 -2.13 19.50 -5.10
C TRP A 6 -1.92 18.15 -4.42
N ALA A 7 -2.50 17.93 -3.24
CA ALA A 7 -2.40 16.66 -2.52
C ALA A 7 -2.89 15.48 -3.38
N ARG A 8 -4.00 15.65 -4.12
CA ARG A 8 -4.51 14.62 -5.03
C ARG A 8 -3.53 14.31 -6.14
N TRP A 9 -2.97 15.32 -6.81
CA TRP A 9 -2.04 15.10 -7.92
C TRP A 9 -0.70 14.51 -7.47
N ILE A 10 -0.19 14.95 -6.31
CA ILE A 10 1.00 14.36 -5.70
C ILE A 10 0.76 12.88 -5.39
N ALA A 11 -0.36 12.55 -4.72
CA ALA A 11 -0.70 11.17 -4.39
C ALA A 11 -0.86 10.30 -5.64
N ARG A 12 -1.47 10.85 -6.70
CA ARG A 12 -1.63 10.19 -8.00
C ARG A 12 -0.30 9.85 -8.66
N ILE A 13 0.58 10.84 -8.81
CA ILE A 13 1.89 10.65 -9.45
C ILE A 13 2.73 9.68 -8.62
N ALA A 14 2.78 9.86 -7.29
CA ALA A 14 3.51 8.97 -6.40
C ALA A 14 2.94 7.55 -6.43
N GLY A 15 1.61 7.38 -6.43
CA GLY A 15 0.96 6.07 -6.50
C GLY A 15 1.27 5.33 -7.80
N ILE A 16 1.23 6.01 -8.95
CA ILE A 16 1.64 5.40 -10.22
C ILE A 16 3.13 5.04 -10.20
N ALA A 17 4.00 5.92 -9.72
CA ALA A 17 5.43 5.64 -9.63
C ALA A 17 5.69 4.40 -8.77
N ILE A 18 5.01 4.27 -7.62
CA ILE A 18 5.11 3.07 -6.77
C ILE A 18 4.65 1.82 -7.53
N VAL A 19 3.49 1.86 -8.19
CA VAL A 19 2.99 0.69 -8.93
C VAL A 19 3.96 0.30 -10.04
N VAL A 20 4.37 1.24 -10.89
CA VAL A 20 5.25 0.96 -12.04
C VAL A 20 6.61 0.46 -11.59
N LEU A 21 7.18 1.04 -10.53
CA LEU A 21 8.51 0.66 -10.06
C LEU A 21 8.48 -0.65 -9.26
N PHE A 22 7.51 -0.87 -8.36
CA PHE A 22 7.53 -1.96 -7.39
C PHE A 22 6.72 -3.19 -7.78
N LEU A 23 5.71 -3.07 -8.66
CA LEU A 23 4.95 -4.22 -9.13
C LEU A 23 5.84 -5.27 -9.85
N PRO A 24 6.83 -4.89 -10.69
CA PRO A 24 7.76 -5.86 -11.26
C PRO A 24 8.56 -6.63 -10.20
N PHE A 25 8.98 -5.97 -9.12
CA PHE A 25 9.71 -6.63 -8.03
C PHE A 25 8.84 -7.61 -7.25
N TYR A 26 7.54 -7.34 -7.10
CA TYR A 26 6.60 -8.28 -6.47
C TYR A 26 6.55 -9.62 -7.24
N PHE A 27 6.54 -9.57 -8.58
CA PHE A 27 6.61 -10.78 -9.41
C PHE A 27 8.02 -11.37 -9.51
N GLY A 28 9.07 -10.58 -9.22
CA GLY A 28 10.46 -11.02 -9.25
C GLY A 28 10.95 -11.72 -7.97
N TYR A 29 10.19 -11.66 -6.87
CA TYR A 29 10.58 -12.20 -5.56
C TYR A 29 10.46 -13.75 -5.44
N GLY A 30 10.13 -14.44 -6.54
CA GLY A 30 9.84 -15.88 -6.56
C GLY A 30 8.35 -16.14 -6.73
N ASN A 31 7.75 -16.99 -5.88
CA ASN A 31 6.31 -17.23 -5.92
C ASN A 31 5.57 -16.17 -5.09
N PRO A 32 4.86 -15.21 -5.70
CA PRO A 32 4.22 -14.10 -4.99
C PRO A 32 3.01 -14.51 -4.15
N LEU A 33 2.60 -15.77 -4.23
CA LEU A 33 1.43 -16.29 -3.53
C LEU A 33 1.77 -16.60 -2.07
N PRO A 34 1.04 -15.98 -1.10
CA PRO A 34 1.27 -16.27 0.30
C PRO A 34 0.85 -17.71 0.63
N PHE A 35 1.49 -18.29 1.66
CA PHE A 35 1.22 -19.61 2.24
C PHE A 35 1.51 -20.83 1.34
N LEU A 36 2.09 -20.63 0.15
CA LEU A 36 2.46 -21.75 -0.73
C LEU A 36 3.89 -22.24 -0.54
N ASN A 37 4.80 -21.36 -0.14
CA ASN A 37 6.19 -21.76 0.14
C ASN A 37 6.33 -22.05 1.65
N PRO A 38 6.71 -23.28 2.05
CA PRO A 38 6.93 -23.62 3.45
C PRO A 38 8.08 -22.84 4.09
N ASP A 39 9.00 -22.28 3.30
CA ASP A 39 10.11 -21.46 3.78
C ASP A 39 9.69 -20.02 4.11
N TYR A 40 8.47 -19.60 3.76
CA TYR A 40 7.97 -18.27 4.08
C TYR A 40 7.62 -18.13 5.54
N THR A 41 8.22 -17.12 6.16
CA THR A 41 7.93 -16.73 7.52
C THR A 41 6.53 -16.13 7.62
N VAL A 42 6.02 -15.98 8.85
CA VAL A 42 4.75 -15.28 9.10
C VAL A 42 4.82 -13.84 8.56
N HIS A 43 6.00 -13.20 8.68
CA HIS A 43 6.26 -11.88 8.13
C HIS A 43 6.13 -11.84 6.60
N ASP A 44 6.76 -12.77 5.89
CA ASP A 44 6.72 -12.83 4.43
C ASP A 44 5.28 -13.01 3.94
N ASN A 45 4.55 -13.95 4.55
CA ASN A 45 3.17 -14.23 4.20
C ASN A 45 2.25 -13.03 4.46
N ALA A 46 2.47 -12.27 5.53
CA ALA A 46 1.70 -11.06 5.82
C ALA A 46 1.89 -9.99 4.73
N TRP A 47 3.12 -9.74 4.30
CA TRP A 47 3.42 -8.74 3.27
C TRP A 47 3.02 -9.19 1.87
N LEU A 48 3.27 -10.45 1.51
CA LEU A 48 2.81 -11.03 0.25
C LEU A 48 1.27 -10.99 0.12
N THR A 49 0.56 -11.13 1.24
CA THR A 49 -0.90 -10.94 1.28
C THR A 49 -1.29 -9.48 1.11
N ALA A 50 -0.58 -8.54 1.74
CA ALA A 50 -0.93 -7.12 1.68
C ALA A 50 -0.59 -6.44 0.34
N PHE A 51 0.48 -6.86 -0.35
CA PHE A 51 0.95 -6.21 -1.58
C PHE A 51 -0.13 -6.12 -2.68
N PRO A 52 -0.88 -7.18 -3.02
CA PRO A 52 -2.00 -7.07 -3.96
C PRO A 52 -2.99 -5.96 -3.58
N PHE A 53 -3.35 -5.84 -2.30
CA PHE A 53 -4.28 -4.82 -1.84
C PHE A 53 -3.68 -3.41 -1.92
N VAL A 54 -2.37 -3.27 -1.65
CA VAL A 54 -1.67 -2.00 -1.83
C VAL A 54 -1.66 -1.59 -3.30
N PHE A 55 -1.28 -2.49 -4.22
CA PHE A 55 -1.24 -2.16 -5.65
C PHE A 55 -2.63 -1.87 -6.22
N ILE A 56 -3.61 -2.73 -5.95
CA ILE A 56 -5.01 -2.51 -6.37
C ILE A 56 -5.52 -1.20 -5.76
N GLY A 57 -5.25 -0.94 -4.48
CA GLY A 57 -5.64 0.28 -3.80
C GLY A 57 -5.05 1.54 -4.45
N LEU A 58 -3.77 1.54 -4.80
CA LEU A 58 -3.10 2.67 -5.47
C LEU A 58 -3.67 2.92 -6.87
N ILE A 59 -3.94 1.86 -7.65
CA ILE A 59 -4.57 1.97 -8.97
C ILE A 59 -6.00 2.50 -8.83
N LEU A 60 -6.80 1.91 -7.93
CA LEU A 60 -8.19 2.28 -7.68
C LEU A 60 -8.30 3.72 -7.18
N ALA A 61 -7.36 4.17 -6.35
CA ALA A 61 -7.32 5.52 -5.79
C ALA A 61 -7.21 6.61 -6.87
N TRP A 62 -6.78 6.26 -8.09
CA TRP A 62 -6.81 7.19 -9.22
C TRP A 62 -8.23 7.70 -9.52
N ARG A 63 -9.21 6.78 -9.55
CA ARG A 63 -10.63 7.06 -9.83
C ARG A 63 -11.45 7.29 -8.56
N TYR A 64 -11.15 6.53 -7.50
CA TYR A 64 -11.86 6.54 -6.21
C TYR A 64 -10.86 6.74 -5.05
N PRO A 65 -10.36 7.99 -4.83
CA PRO A 65 -9.26 8.24 -3.90
C PRO A 65 -9.53 7.75 -2.47
N ARG A 66 -10.75 7.95 -1.95
CA ARG A 66 -11.09 7.54 -0.59
C ARG A 66 -11.04 6.02 -0.43
N ILE A 67 -11.66 5.26 -1.34
CA ILE A 67 -11.72 3.80 -1.26
C ILE A 67 -10.33 3.20 -1.45
N GLY A 68 -9.62 3.60 -2.50
CA GLY A 68 -8.27 3.10 -2.77
C GLY A 68 -7.27 3.50 -1.68
N GLY A 69 -7.36 4.72 -1.16
CA GLY A 69 -6.54 5.19 -0.04
C GLY A 69 -6.75 4.38 1.23
N TYR A 70 -7.99 4.09 1.62
CA TYR A 70 -8.26 3.22 2.77
C TYR A 70 -7.77 1.80 2.56
N MET A 71 -7.92 1.25 1.34
CA MET A 71 -7.42 -0.09 1.00
C MET A 71 -5.91 -0.18 1.23
N VAL A 72 -5.14 0.81 0.78
CA VAL A 72 -3.69 0.89 1.00
C VAL A 72 -3.35 1.00 2.49
N VAL A 73 -3.98 1.96 3.20
CA VAL A 73 -3.69 2.21 4.61
C VAL A 73 -3.99 0.97 5.45
N LEU A 74 -5.18 0.38 5.29
CA LEU A 74 -5.58 -0.78 6.07
C LEU A 74 -4.72 -2.01 5.78
N ALA A 75 -4.36 -2.26 4.51
CA ALA A 75 -3.50 -3.38 4.15
C ALA A 75 -2.12 -3.27 4.81
N ILE A 76 -1.50 -2.09 4.76
CA ILE A 76 -0.18 -1.85 5.35
C ILE A 76 -0.23 -1.94 6.87
N LEU A 77 -1.23 -1.32 7.52
CA LEU A 77 -1.37 -1.38 8.98
C LEU A 77 -1.63 -2.82 9.46
N ALA A 78 -2.43 -3.59 8.74
CA ALA A 78 -2.67 -5.01 9.05
C ALA A 78 -1.37 -5.83 8.95
N ALA A 79 -0.63 -5.73 7.84
CA ALA A 79 0.63 -6.46 7.68
C ALA A 79 1.70 -6.03 8.68
N GLN A 80 1.81 -4.73 8.97
CA GLN A 80 2.73 -4.22 9.98
C GLN A 80 2.35 -4.67 11.40
N THR A 81 1.06 -4.81 11.70
CA THR A 81 0.58 -5.36 12.98
C THR A 81 1.02 -6.82 13.14
N VAL A 82 0.81 -7.66 12.12
CA VAL A 82 1.26 -9.06 12.12
C VAL A 82 2.78 -9.16 12.24
N THR A 83 3.51 -8.30 11.51
CA THR A 83 4.97 -8.19 11.56
C THR A 83 5.46 -7.91 12.98
N PHE A 84 4.86 -6.93 13.66
CA PHE A 84 5.22 -6.57 15.03
C PHE A 84 5.00 -7.72 16.02
N PHE A 85 3.85 -8.39 15.94
CA PHE A 85 3.56 -9.55 16.80
C PHE A 85 4.41 -10.80 16.47
N SER A 86 5.01 -10.84 15.29
CA SER A 86 5.93 -11.90 14.88
C SER A 86 7.39 -11.62 15.29
N GLY A 87 7.66 -10.52 16.01
CA GLY A 87 8.99 -10.14 16.49
C GLY A 87 9.84 -9.35 15.47
N TYR A 88 9.25 -8.95 14.34
CA TYR A 88 9.92 -8.14 13.32
C TYR A 88 9.70 -6.64 13.56
N GLY A 89 10.66 -5.85 13.08
CA GLY A 89 10.62 -4.39 13.20
C GLY A 89 9.69 -3.69 12.20
N LEU A 90 9.87 -2.37 12.11
CA LEU A 90 9.13 -1.53 11.17
C LEU A 90 9.64 -1.74 9.74
N VAL A 91 8.74 -1.98 8.79
CA VAL A 91 9.11 -2.14 7.37
C VAL A 91 9.20 -0.77 6.70
N ILE A 92 10.40 -0.19 6.78
CA ILE A 92 10.68 1.19 6.34
C ILE A 92 10.23 1.46 4.90
N PRO A 93 10.43 0.57 3.90
CA PRO A 93 9.97 0.82 2.53
C PRO A 93 8.46 1.07 2.40
N MET A 94 7.65 0.61 3.35
CA MET A 94 6.20 0.73 3.32
C MET A 94 5.68 2.07 3.87
N ILE A 95 6.55 2.89 4.46
CA ILE A 95 6.19 4.23 4.92
C ILE A 95 5.73 5.11 3.75
N ILE A 96 6.41 5.04 2.60
CA ILE A 96 6.06 5.85 1.43
C ILE A 96 4.67 5.48 0.88
N PRO A 97 4.37 4.19 0.57
CA PRO A 97 3.02 3.77 0.22
C PRO A 97 1.96 4.16 1.25
N LEU A 98 2.27 4.05 2.55
CA LEU A 98 1.34 4.43 3.63
C LEU A 98 1.00 5.92 3.60
N LEU A 99 2.01 6.79 3.47
CA LEU A 99 1.81 8.24 3.34
C LEU A 99 0.99 8.59 2.09
N VAL A 100 1.24 7.91 0.96
CA VAL A 100 0.44 8.09 -0.26
C VAL A 100 -1.02 7.68 -0.05
N GLY A 101 -1.26 6.56 0.64
CA GLY A 101 -2.60 6.14 1.05
C GLY A 101 -3.32 7.19 1.88
N PHE A 102 -2.66 7.76 2.89
CA PHE A 102 -3.21 8.86 3.68
C PHE A 102 -3.48 10.12 2.86
N LEU A 103 -2.59 10.49 1.94
CA LEU A 103 -2.80 11.65 1.06
C LEU A 103 -4.04 11.46 0.18
N PHE A 104 -4.29 10.25 -0.33
CA PHE A 104 -5.51 9.95 -1.07
C PHE A 104 -6.77 10.15 -0.23
N VAL A 105 -6.79 9.63 1.02
CA VAL A 105 -7.91 9.82 1.96
C VAL A 105 -8.11 11.30 2.28
N ALA A 106 -7.04 12.00 2.65
CA ALA A 106 -7.07 13.41 3.03
C ALA A 106 -7.55 14.31 1.87
N SER A 107 -7.22 13.97 0.62
CA SER A 107 -7.64 14.73 -0.55
C SER A 107 -9.19 14.80 -0.71
N GLU A 108 -9.92 13.84 -0.14
CA GLU A 108 -11.38 13.72 -0.20
C GLU A 108 -12.11 14.06 1.12
N MET A 109 -11.40 14.39 2.21
CA MET A 109 -12.04 14.81 3.46
C MET A 109 -12.81 16.14 3.26
N GLY A 110 -14.07 16.20 3.70
CA GLY A 110 -14.92 17.39 3.56
C GLY A 110 -15.64 17.54 2.22
N LYS A 111 -15.77 16.48 1.42
CA LYS A 111 -16.90 16.33 0.50
C LYS A 111 -17.91 15.44 1.20
N ALA A 112 -18.96 16.05 1.75
CA ALA A 112 -20.16 15.40 2.23
C ALA A 112 -21.28 15.77 1.27
#